data_AF-A0A7C5VQD0-F1
#
_entry.id   AF-A0A7C5VQD0-F1
#
_cell.length_a   1.000
_cell.length_b   1.000
_cell.length_c   1.000
_cell.angle_alpha   90.00
_cell.angle_beta   90.00
_cell.angle_gamma   90.00
#
_symmetry.space_group_name_H-M   'P 1'
#
loop_
_entity.id
_entity.type
_entity.pdbx_description
1 polymer ?
#
loop_
_entity_poly.entity_id
_entity_poly.type
_entity_poly.pdbx_seq_one_letter_code
_entity_poly.pdbx_strand_id
1 'polypeptide(L)'
;MTISVVNRGVIERISRRGTDQYLDLPSFFISFNYPVSLEISEWVGAKIYQKSFADPLEFLCIMANKFYTSISSRSDNILESFILEERKSIEEKTRNLILAVKRWEVGKSSDDELAEAITEFCRKTYAVRLPMASFFLRMLLPEKFGTVDFRCINALRSLGFEIKDLPPETMDKDEYLERYNGFDYLQYNELLTEIGRHYQISSKLGGTRHMFPSEVDMALYQYDKMAGKLPVSTSITEETSSKTNKIQRIMETVEKIVEGTRTGPAWVKKAGESLLRSMKNYAANNDLDSMFKYYARLAEGKKGKRIARWLEERKFPSIESEYEKIKSIYYEKS
;
A
#
# COMPACT_ATOMS: atom_id res chain seq x y z
N MET A 1 -14.00 -13.92 -15.87
CA MET A 1 -12.94 -14.89 -15.51
C MET A 1 -13.47 -15.78 -14.39
N THR A 2 -12.68 -16.68 -13.75
CA THR A 2 -13.19 -17.50 -12.64
C THR A 2 -12.29 -17.39 -11.42
N ILE A 3 -12.85 -16.97 -10.27
CA ILE A 3 -12.14 -16.93 -8.99
C ILE A 3 -11.68 -18.34 -8.58
N SER A 4 -10.40 -18.47 -8.21
CA SER A 4 -9.79 -19.74 -7.79
C SER A 4 -10.49 -20.33 -6.57
N VAL A 5 -10.42 -21.66 -6.44
CA VAL A 5 -11.01 -22.39 -5.29
C VAL A 5 -10.43 -21.89 -3.96
N VAL A 6 -9.12 -21.63 -3.92
CA VAL A 6 -8.44 -21.08 -2.74
C VAL A 6 -9.04 -19.72 -2.37
N ASN A 7 -9.11 -18.79 -3.33
CA ASN A 7 -9.66 -17.46 -3.06
C ASN A 7 -11.12 -17.51 -2.64
N ARG A 8 -11.95 -18.40 -3.21
CA ARG A 8 -13.33 -18.61 -2.72
C ARG A 8 -13.38 -19.05 -1.27
N GLY A 9 -12.55 -20.02 -0.88
CA GLY A 9 -12.46 -20.48 0.50
C GLY A 9 -12.03 -19.38 1.46
N VAL A 10 -11.11 -18.50 1.05
CA VAL A 10 -10.74 -17.31 1.83
C VAL A 10 -11.91 -16.34 1.97
N ILE A 11 -12.66 -16.06 0.89
CA ILE A 11 -13.83 -15.17 0.92
C ILE A 11 -14.87 -15.67 1.92
N GLU A 12 -15.25 -16.94 1.83
CA GLU A 12 -16.23 -17.56 2.74
C GLU A 12 -15.77 -17.46 4.20
N ARG A 13 -14.48 -17.66 4.44
CA ARG A 13 -13.89 -17.58 5.77
C ARG A 13 -13.97 -16.17 6.36
N ILE A 14 -13.59 -15.15 5.59
CA ILE A 14 -13.55 -13.77 6.09
C ILE A 14 -14.94 -13.12 6.14
N SER A 15 -15.91 -13.58 5.35
CA SER A 15 -17.24 -12.97 5.30
C SER A 15 -18.25 -13.59 6.27
N ARG A 16 -17.95 -14.77 6.83
CA ARG A 16 -18.86 -15.48 7.74
C ARG A 16 -18.88 -14.86 9.13
N ARG A 17 -19.90 -14.05 9.40
CA ARG A 17 -20.13 -13.45 10.73
C ARG A 17 -20.15 -14.50 11.84
N GLY A 18 -19.55 -14.16 12.97
CA GLY A 18 -19.50 -15.00 14.17
C GLY A 18 -18.36 -16.02 14.20
N THR A 19 -17.47 -16.00 13.20
CA THR A 19 -16.17 -16.70 13.27
C THR A 19 -15.10 -15.75 13.81
N ASP A 20 -14.04 -16.33 14.37
CA ASP A 20 -12.80 -15.64 14.76
C ASP A 20 -12.06 -15.02 13.55
N GLN A 21 -12.35 -15.51 12.35
CA GLN A 21 -11.75 -15.09 11.09
C GLN A 21 -12.59 -14.05 10.33
N TYR A 22 -13.75 -13.66 10.85
CA TYR A 22 -14.60 -12.63 10.24
C TYR A 22 -13.87 -11.29 10.16
N LEU A 23 -13.90 -10.66 8.98
CA LEU A 23 -13.34 -9.35 8.74
C LEU A 23 -14.45 -8.34 8.47
N ASP A 24 -14.61 -7.34 9.33
CA ASP A 24 -15.67 -6.35 9.18
C ASP A 24 -15.34 -5.24 8.17
N LEU A 25 -15.26 -5.60 6.88
CA LEU A 25 -14.97 -4.65 5.79
C LEU A 25 -15.88 -3.41 5.79
N PRO A 26 -17.20 -3.49 6.06
CA PRO A 26 -18.05 -2.30 6.20
C PRO A 26 -17.54 -1.30 7.23
N SER A 27 -17.08 -1.75 8.40
CA SER A 27 -16.53 -0.87 9.44
C SER A 27 -15.22 -0.23 9.01
N PHE A 28 -14.35 -0.98 8.33
CA PHE A 28 -13.13 -0.40 7.74
C PHE A 28 -13.47 0.65 6.70
N PHE A 29 -14.42 0.40 5.81
CA PHE A 29 -14.89 1.38 4.83
C PHE A 29 -15.45 2.65 5.49
N ILE A 30 -16.29 2.53 6.53
CA ILE A 30 -16.83 3.68 7.26
C ILE A 30 -15.71 4.49 7.93
N SER A 31 -14.66 3.82 8.42
CA SER A 31 -13.51 4.48 9.04
C SER A 31 -12.49 5.04 8.04
N PHE A 32 -12.65 4.75 6.75
CA PHE A 32 -11.82 5.33 5.70
C PHE A 32 -12.17 6.81 5.57
N ASN A 33 -11.26 7.68 6.02
CA ASN A 33 -11.42 9.12 5.83
C ASN A 33 -11.19 9.45 4.36
N TYR A 34 -12.27 9.58 3.62
CA TYR A 34 -12.28 9.85 2.20
C TYR A 34 -11.76 11.29 1.97
N PRO A 35 -10.50 11.48 1.53
CA PRO A 35 -9.95 12.82 1.39
C PRO A 35 -10.69 13.58 0.30
N VAL A 36 -10.94 14.87 0.52
CA VAL A 36 -11.62 15.77 -0.42
C VAL A 36 -11.02 15.69 -1.83
N SER A 37 -9.70 15.47 -1.94
CA SER A 37 -9.03 15.32 -3.23
C SER A 37 -9.53 14.11 -4.03
N LEU A 38 -9.89 12.99 -3.40
CA LEU A 38 -10.48 11.86 -4.09
C LEU A 38 -11.92 12.17 -4.53
N GLU A 39 -12.68 12.95 -3.77
CA GLU A 39 -14.11 13.22 -4.09
C GLU A 39 -14.17 14.08 -5.35
N ILE A 40 -13.28 15.07 -5.41
CA ILE A 40 -13.08 15.90 -6.59
C ILE A 40 -12.62 15.03 -7.77
N SER A 41 -11.67 14.11 -7.58
CA SER A 41 -11.22 13.22 -8.66
C SER A 41 -12.34 12.33 -9.20
N GLU A 42 -13.19 11.74 -8.34
CA GLU A 42 -14.34 10.94 -8.80
C GLU A 42 -15.41 11.80 -9.49
N TRP A 43 -15.67 13.02 -8.99
CA TRP A 43 -16.57 13.95 -9.64
C TRP A 43 -16.07 14.35 -11.04
N VAL A 44 -14.78 14.70 -11.16
CA VAL A 44 -14.13 15.02 -12.45
C VAL A 44 -14.17 13.79 -13.37
N GLY A 45 -13.85 12.60 -12.84
CA GLY A 45 -13.89 11.34 -13.57
C GLY A 45 -15.28 11.02 -14.14
N ALA A 46 -16.34 11.21 -13.37
CA ALA A 46 -17.71 11.04 -13.86
C ALA A 46 -18.05 11.99 -15.02
N LYS A 47 -17.57 13.25 -14.98
CA LYS A 47 -17.75 14.22 -16.08
C LYS A 47 -16.97 13.82 -17.32
N ILE A 48 -15.73 13.39 -17.16
CA ILE A 48 -14.88 12.86 -18.23
C ILE A 48 -15.51 11.63 -18.86
N TYR A 49 -16.08 10.72 -18.04
CA TYR A 49 -16.76 9.55 -18.53
C TYR A 49 -17.93 9.92 -19.44
N GLN A 50 -18.75 10.91 -19.04
CA GLN A 50 -19.84 11.44 -19.88
C GLN A 50 -19.31 12.05 -21.19
N LYS A 51 -18.29 12.90 -21.08
CA LYS A 51 -17.61 13.59 -22.20
C LYS A 51 -16.86 12.62 -23.15
N SER A 52 -16.51 11.44 -22.66
CA SER A 52 -15.74 10.39 -23.34
C SER A 52 -14.26 10.71 -23.58
N PHE A 53 -13.69 11.71 -22.91
CA PHE A 53 -12.25 12.01 -22.94
C PHE A 53 -11.86 12.90 -21.76
N ALA A 54 -10.59 12.84 -21.37
CA ALA A 54 -9.98 13.78 -20.43
C ALA A 54 -8.99 14.67 -21.18
N ASP A 55 -9.12 15.99 -21.04
CA ASP A 55 -8.04 16.88 -21.46
C ASP A 55 -6.83 16.76 -20.49
N PRO A 56 -5.67 17.37 -20.81
CA PRO A 56 -4.47 17.21 -19.99
C PRO A 56 -4.63 17.70 -18.55
N LEU A 57 -5.38 18.79 -18.34
CA LEU A 57 -5.60 19.33 -17.00
C LEU A 57 -6.55 18.45 -16.21
N GLU A 58 -7.64 18.01 -16.84
CA GLU A 58 -8.59 17.04 -16.30
C GLU A 58 -7.90 15.74 -15.89
N PHE A 59 -7.04 15.17 -16.75
CA PHE A 59 -6.27 13.98 -16.45
C PHE A 59 -5.29 14.20 -15.30
N LEU A 60 -4.55 15.30 -15.30
CA LEU A 60 -3.63 15.65 -14.20
C LEU A 60 -4.36 15.88 -12.88
N CYS A 61 -5.54 16.51 -12.90
CA CYS A 61 -6.38 16.71 -11.72
C CYS A 61 -6.79 15.38 -11.09
N ILE A 62 -7.14 14.38 -11.91
CA ILE A 62 -7.40 13.03 -11.43
C ILE A 62 -6.10 12.43 -10.87
N MET A 63 -5.05 12.41 -11.67
CA MET A 63 -3.84 11.65 -11.37
C MET A 63 -2.95 12.30 -10.32
N ALA A 64 -3.19 13.56 -9.94
CA ALA A 64 -2.39 14.33 -8.99
C ALA A 64 -2.12 13.54 -7.72
N ASN A 65 -3.13 12.91 -7.12
CA ASN A 65 -2.97 12.15 -5.87
C ASN A 65 -1.95 11.01 -6.00
N LYS A 66 -1.88 10.34 -7.17
CA LYS A 66 -0.93 9.24 -7.43
C LYS A 66 0.43 9.77 -7.89
N PHE A 67 0.47 10.81 -8.73
CA PHE A 67 1.72 11.44 -9.15
C PHE A 67 2.48 12.06 -7.96
N TYR A 68 1.80 12.80 -7.07
CA TYR A 68 2.43 13.43 -5.91
C TYR A 68 3.02 12.43 -4.92
N THR A 69 2.38 11.27 -4.74
CA THR A 69 2.96 10.20 -3.91
C THR A 69 4.27 9.65 -4.51
N SER A 70 4.36 9.55 -5.84
CA SER A 70 5.56 9.05 -6.53
C SER A 70 6.68 10.11 -6.65
N ILE A 71 6.34 11.40 -6.76
CA ILE A 71 7.30 12.53 -6.87
C ILE A 71 8.18 12.68 -5.63
N SER A 72 7.67 12.31 -4.44
CA SER A 72 8.47 12.38 -3.20
C SER A 72 9.72 11.48 -3.20
N SER A 73 9.87 10.60 -4.20
CA SER A 73 10.91 9.58 -4.28
C SER A 73 11.88 9.70 -5.47
N ARG A 74 11.69 10.65 -6.40
CA ARG A 74 12.53 10.81 -7.60
C ARG A 74 12.97 12.27 -7.81
N SER A 75 14.21 12.46 -8.30
CA SER A 75 14.81 13.76 -8.62
C SER A 75 14.24 14.43 -9.87
N ASP A 76 13.54 13.67 -10.70
CA ASP A 76 13.08 14.11 -12.02
C ASP A 76 11.65 14.66 -11.92
N ASN A 77 11.41 15.79 -12.58
CA ASN A 77 10.12 16.47 -12.57
C ASN A 77 9.12 15.74 -13.49
N ILE A 78 8.65 14.57 -13.07
CA ILE A 78 7.78 13.65 -13.85
C ILE A 78 6.55 14.37 -14.40
N LEU A 79 5.98 15.33 -13.66
CA LEU A 79 4.83 16.12 -14.11
C LEU A 79 5.19 17.02 -15.30
N GLU A 80 6.34 17.68 -15.25
CA GLU A 80 6.82 18.53 -16.33
C GLU A 80 7.09 17.70 -17.59
N SER A 81 7.80 16.59 -17.45
CA SER A 81 8.03 15.66 -18.56
C SER A 81 6.72 15.12 -19.12
N PHE A 82 5.76 14.73 -18.27
CA PHE A 82 4.43 14.31 -18.73
C PHE A 82 3.74 15.41 -19.54
N ILE A 83 3.73 16.65 -19.06
CA ILE A 83 3.09 17.78 -19.78
C ILE A 83 3.73 17.99 -21.15
N LEU A 84 5.06 17.87 -21.25
CA LEU A 84 5.80 18.04 -22.49
C LEU A 84 5.52 16.91 -23.49
N GLU A 85 5.52 15.66 -23.02
CA GLU A 85 5.38 14.46 -23.85
C GLU A 85 3.93 14.16 -24.26
N GLU A 86 2.96 14.38 -23.36
CA GLU A 86 1.57 13.92 -23.53
C GLU A 86 0.60 15.01 -24.00
N ARG A 87 1.06 16.27 -24.00
CA ARG A 87 0.26 17.50 -24.21
C ARG A 87 -1.07 17.33 -24.94
N LYS A 88 -1.06 16.99 -26.23
CA LYS A 88 -2.31 16.83 -27.01
C LYS A 88 -2.71 15.37 -27.22
N SER A 89 -1.78 14.44 -27.03
CA SER A 89 -2.00 13.02 -27.30
C SER A 89 -2.79 12.33 -26.18
N ILE A 90 -2.77 12.87 -24.95
CA ILE A 90 -3.53 12.32 -23.82
C ILE A 90 -5.05 12.34 -24.05
N GLU A 91 -5.56 13.34 -24.76
CA GLU A 91 -6.99 13.41 -25.08
C GLU A 91 -7.42 12.19 -25.91
N GLU A 92 -6.67 11.89 -26.97
CA GLU A 92 -6.93 10.75 -27.84
C GLU A 92 -6.74 9.42 -27.10
N LYS A 93 -5.66 9.29 -26.32
CA LYS A 93 -5.37 8.07 -25.54
C LYS A 93 -6.45 7.79 -24.50
N THR A 94 -6.88 8.80 -23.75
CA THR A 94 -7.97 8.64 -22.77
C THR A 94 -9.31 8.39 -23.44
N ARG A 95 -9.58 9.04 -24.59
CA ARG A 95 -10.77 8.78 -25.39
C ARG A 95 -10.87 7.31 -25.80
N ASN A 96 -9.78 6.75 -26.32
CA ASN A 96 -9.74 5.35 -26.75
C ASN A 96 -10.01 4.39 -25.57
N LEU A 97 -9.40 4.62 -24.41
CA LEU A 97 -9.65 3.82 -23.22
C LEU A 97 -11.10 3.94 -22.72
N ILE A 98 -11.64 5.16 -22.62
CA ILE A 98 -13.00 5.39 -22.14
C ILE A 98 -14.04 4.76 -23.08
N LEU A 99 -13.83 4.82 -24.39
CA LEU A 99 -14.69 4.15 -25.35
C LEU A 99 -14.66 2.62 -25.22
N ALA A 100 -13.48 2.04 -24.95
CA ALA A 100 -13.35 0.62 -24.66
C ALA A 100 -14.13 0.24 -23.38
N VAL A 101 -13.99 1.03 -22.32
CA VAL A 101 -14.76 0.86 -21.07
C VAL A 101 -16.27 0.92 -21.31
N LYS A 102 -16.74 1.92 -22.06
CA LYS A 102 -18.17 2.06 -22.40
C LYS A 102 -18.69 0.86 -23.18
N ARG A 103 -17.93 0.37 -24.16
CA ARG A 103 -18.29 -0.83 -24.93
C ARG A 103 -18.37 -2.06 -24.04
N TRP A 104 -17.38 -2.26 -23.17
CA TRP A 104 -17.35 -3.35 -22.21
C TRP A 104 -18.53 -3.29 -21.24
N GLU A 105 -18.84 -2.12 -20.69
CA GLU A 105 -19.96 -1.92 -19.75
C GLU A 105 -21.30 -2.37 -20.34
N VAL A 106 -21.53 -2.12 -21.63
CA VAL A 106 -22.77 -2.51 -22.33
C VAL A 106 -22.69 -3.89 -22.99
N GLY A 107 -21.65 -4.69 -22.70
CA GLY A 107 -21.47 -6.04 -23.23
C GLY A 107 -21.13 -6.11 -24.72
N LYS A 108 -20.64 -5.01 -25.32
CA LYS A 108 -20.18 -4.93 -26.73
C LYS A 108 -18.68 -5.22 -26.89
N SER A 109 -17.98 -5.53 -25.80
CA SER A 109 -16.58 -5.92 -25.79
C SER A 109 -16.33 -6.99 -24.74
N SER A 110 -15.39 -7.89 -25.03
CA SER A 110 -14.96 -8.92 -24.08
C SER A 110 -14.02 -8.35 -23.02
N ASP A 111 -13.78 -9.12 -21.96
CA ASP A 111 -12.74 -8.81 -20.97
C ASP A 111 -11.36 -8.71 -21.62
N ASP A 112 -11.05 -9.57 -22.60
CA ASP A 112 -9.76 -9.56 -23.31
C ASP A 112 -9.57 -8.26 -24.10
N GLU A 113 -10.60 -7.79 -24.81
CA GLU A 113 -10.55 -6.51 -25.53
C GLU A 113 -10.33 -5.33 -24.58
N LEU A 114 -10.99 -5.33 -23.41
CA LEU A 114 -10.78 -4.29 -22.40
C LEU A 114 -9.38 -4.39 -21.80
N ALA A 115 -8.90 -5.58 -21.47
CA ALA A 115 -7.55 -5.81 -20.94
C ALA A 115 -6.48 -5.31 -21.91
N GLU A 116 -6.66 -5.55 -23.21
CA GLU A 116 -5.75 -5.05 -24.25
C GLU A 116 -5.79 -3.52 -24.34
N ALA A 117 -6.98 -2.90 -24.30
CA ALA A 117 -7.10 -1.44 -24.29
C ALA A 117 -6.42 -0.80 -23.06
N ILE A 118 -6.51 -1.44 -21.89
CA ILE A 118 -5.83 -0.98 -20.66
C ILE A 118 -4.31 -1.11 -20.81
N THR A 119 -3.84 -2.26 -21.29
CA THR A 119 -2.40 -2.52 -21.50
C THR A 119 -1.82 -1.52 -22.50
N GLU A 120 -2.53 -1.27 -23.58
CA GLU A 120 -2.12 -0.35 -24.62
C GLU A 120 -2.11 1.10 -24.13
N PHE A 121 -3.08 1.49 -23.30
CA PHE A 121 -3.07 2.79 -22.64
C PHE A 121 -1.83 2.99 -21.76
N CYS A 122 -1.47 1.99 -20.94
CA CYS A 122 -0.23 2.05 -20.15
C CYS A 122 1.02 2.13 -21.03
N ARG A 123 1.08 1.32 -22.09
CA ARG A 123 2.23 1.28 -23.01
C ARG A 123 2.41 2.62 -23.73
N LYS A 124 1.33 3.20 -24.25
CA LYS A 124 1.38 4.44 -25.03
C LYS A 124 1.45 5.72 -24.22
N THR A 125 1.13 5.69 -22.92
CA THR A 125 1.09 6.90 -22.10
C THR A 125 2.35 7.02 -21.24
N TYR A 126 3.01 8.17 -21.33
CA TYR A 126 4.22 8.48 -20.58
C TYR A 126 3.98 8.39 -19.08
N ALA A 127 4.92 7.76 -18.37
CA ALA A 127 4.89 7.54 -16.93
C ALA A 127 3.66 6.79 -16.36
N VAL A 128 2.71 6.33 -17.18
CA VAL A 128 1.52 5.62 -16.72
C VAL A 128 1.74 4.11 -16.73
N ARG A 129 1.62 3.48 -15.56
CA ARG A 129 1.54 2.01 -15.38
C ARG A 129 0.15 1.61 -14.87
N LEU A 130 -0.07 0.32 -14.64
CA LEU A 130 -1.37 -0.20 -14.18
C LEU A 130 -1.92 0.42 -12.89
N PRO A 131 -1.12 0.72 -11.84
CA PRO A 131 -1.65 1.39 -10.66
C PRO A 131 -2.26 2.75 -10.98
N MET A 132 -1.71 3.44 -11.97
CA MET A 132 -2.24 4.72 -12.44
C MET A 132 -3.46 4.55 -13.34
N ALA A 133 -3.42 3.59 -14.28
CA ALA A 133 -4.56 3.30 -15.14
C ALA A 133 -5.77 2.80 -14.33
N SER A 134 -5.58 1.89 -13.38
CA SER A 134 -6.64 1.41 -12.48
C SER A 134 -7.22 2.52 -11.61
N PHE A 135 -6.38 3.44 -11.13
CA PHE A 135 -6.86 4.62 -10.42
C PHE A 135 -7.72 5.51 -11.31
N PHE A 136 -7.28 5.79 -12.55
CA PHE A 136 -8.06 6.53 -13.54
C PHE A 136 -9.41 5.84 -13.81
N LEU A 137 -9.42 4.53 -14.06
CA LEU A 137 -10.63 3.74 -14.28
C LEU A 137 -11.60 3.77 -13.10
N ARG A 138 -11.09 3.68 -11.87
CA ARG A 138 -11.89 3.87 -10.65
C ARG A 138 -12.55 5.24 -10.62
N MET A 139 -11.84 6.32 -10.97
CA MET A 139 -12.44 7.66 -10.98
C MET A 139 -13.54 7.80 -12.05
N LEU A 140 -13.43 7.07 -13.17
CA LEU A 140 -14.47 7.08 -14.21
C LEU A 140 -15.75 6.35 -13.75
N LEU A 141 -15.59 5.15 -13.18
CA LEU A 141 -16.68 4.26 -12.79
C LEU A 141 -16.36 3.52 -11.48
N PRO A 142 -16.52 4.19 -10.32
CA PRO A 142 -16.14 3.60 -9.02
C PRO A 142 -16.99 2.39 -8.65
N GLU A 143 -18.20 2.26 -9.21
CA GLU A 143 -19.06 1.09 -9.00
C GLU A 143 -18.56 -0.17 -9.71
N LYS A 144 -17.67 -0.02 -10.70
CA LYS A 144 -17.16 -1.10 -11.55
C LYS A 144 -15.69 -1.41 -11.32
N PHE A 145 -14.90 -0.43 -10.88
CA PHE A 145 -13.45 -0.55 -10.80
C PHE A 145 -12.90 -0.19 -9.42
N GLY A 146 -12.01 -1.03 -8.91
CA GLY A 146 -11.10 -0.72 -7.81
C GLY A 146 -9.74 -0.22 -8.31
N THR A 147 -8.91 0.27 -7.39
CA THR A 147 -7.51 0.65 -7.68
C THR A 147 -6.56 -0.48 -7.34
N VAL A 148 -5.56 -0.72 -8.19
CA VAL A 148 -4.40 -1.54 -7.83
C VAL A 148 -3.46 -0.70 -6.98
N ASP A 149 -3.32 -1.08 -5.71
CA ASP A 149 -2.43 -0.43 -4.76
C ASP A 149 -1.70 -1.49 -3.94
N PHE A 150 -0.42 -1.26 -3.66
CA PHE A 150 0.41 -2.22 -2.93
C PHE A 150 -0.17 -2.54 -1.54
N ARG A 151 -0.86 -1.60 -0.89
CA ARG A 151 -1.50 -1.84 0.42
C ARG A 151 -2.68 -2.79 0.32
N CYS A 152 -3.47 -2.68 -0.75
CA CYS A 152 -4.58 -3.58 -0.98
C CYS A 152 -4.08 -4.99 -1.34
N ILE A 153 -3.01 -5.08 -2.13
CA ILE A 153 -2.32 -6.35 -2.40
C ILE A 153 -1.78 -6.97 -1.11
N ASN A 154 -1.13 -6.19 -0.24
CA ASN A 154 -0.64 -6.65 1.06
C ASN A 154 -1.77 -7.14 1.97
N ALA A 155 -2.87 -6.37 2.06
CA ALA A 155 -4.06 -6.76 2.81
C ALA A 155 -4.58 -8.12 2.35
N LEU A 156 -4.80 -8.29 1.04
CA LEU A 156 -5.29 -9.54 0.46
C LEU A 156 -4.34 -10.71 0.79
N ARG A 157 -3.04 -10.53 0.65
CA ARG A 157 -2.08 -11.58 1.03
C ARG A 157 -2.12 -11.92 2.50
N SER A 158 -2.21 -10.93 3.38
CA SER A 158 -2.27 -11.16 4.82
C SER A 158 -3.51 -11.97 5.22
N LEU A 159 -4.57 -11.91 4.43
CA LEU A 159 -5.80 -12.69 4.62
C LEU A 159 -5.73 -14.10 3.97
N GLY A 160 -4.65 -14.38 3.23
CA GLY A 160 -4.37 -15.66 2.58
C GLY A 160 -4.84 -15.77 1.14
N PHE A 161 -5.18 -14.66 0.47
CA PHE A 161 -5.54 -14.69 -0.95
C PHE A 161 -4.32 -15.01 -1.83
N GLU A 162 -4.52 -15.88 -2.82
CA GLU A 162 -3.59 -16.10 -3.92
C GLU A 162 -3.75 -14.99 -4.94
N ILE A 163 -2.81 -14.05 -4.92
CA ILE A 163 -2.79 -12.91 -5.81
C ILE A 163 -1.38 -12.63 -6.31
N LYS A 164 -1.30 -12.23 -7.58
CA LYS A 164 -0.05 -11.96 -8.27
C LYS A 164 0.70 -10.79 -7.63
N ASP A 165 2.03 -10.86 -7.67
CA ASP A 165 2.89 -9.79 -7.21
C ASP A 165 2.82 -8.55 -8.09
N LEU A 166 2.75 -7.38 -7.44
CA LEU A 166 2.91 -6.12 -8.13
C LEU A 166 4.41 -5.93 -8.41
N PRO A 167 4.85 -5.80 -9.67
CA PRO A 167 6.25 -5.53 -9.95
C PRO A 167 6.67 -4.17 -9.35
N PRO A 168 7.95 -4.01 -8.99
CA PRO A 168 8.43 -2.77 -8.37
C PRO A 168 8.32 -1.60 -9.35
N GLU A 169 7.95 -0.42 -8.86
CA GLU A 169 7.79 0.79 -9.69
C GLU A 169 9.10 1.25 -10.36
N THR A 170 10.25 0.80 -9.86
CA THR A 170 11.58 1.05 -10.44
C THR A 170 11.85 0.25 -11.70
N MET A 171 11.08 -0.82 -11.97
CA MET A 171 11.19 -1.63 -13.18
C MET A 171 10.88 -0.79 -14.42
N ASP A 172 11.54 -1.13 -15.52
CA ASP A 172 11.21 -0.55 -16.82
C ASP A 172 9.73 -0.77 -17.16
N LYS A 173 9.12 0.16 -17.91
CA LYS A 173 7.68 0.11 -18.17
C LYS A 173 7.28 -1.09 -19.03
N ASP A 174 8.08 -1.44 -20.03
CA ASP A 174 7.75 -2.54 -20.92
C ASP A 174 7.97 -3.87 -20.20
N GLU A 175 9.07 -4.01 -19.45
CA GLU A 175 9.30 -5.17 -18.58
C GLU A 175 8.19 -5.31 -17.52
N TYR A 176 7.71 -4.20 -16.96
CA TYR A 176 6.59 -4.20 -16.02
C TYR A 176 5.34 -4.80 -16.67
N LEU A 177 5.00 -4.39 -17.90
CA LEU A 177 3.80 -4.84 -18.61
C LEU A 177 3.89 -6.27 -19.14
N GLU A 178 5.09 -6.80 -19.38
CA GLU A 178 5.29 -8.23 -19.65
C GLU A 178 4.94 -9.08 -18.42
N ARG A 179 5.27 -8.57 -17.23
CA ARG A 179 5.02 -9.28 -15.97
C ARG A 179 3.64 -9.03 -15.39
N TYR A 180 3.06 -7.84 -15.58
CA TYR A 180 1.78 -7.45 -14.99
C TYR A 180 1.01 -6.56 -15.97
N ASN A 181 -0.09 -7.06 -16.55
CA ASN A 181 -0.82 -6.44 -17.66
C ASN A 181 -2.31 -6.18 -17.34
N GLY A 182 -3.06 -5.68 -18.32
CA GLY A 182 -4.48 -5.34 -18.15
C GLY A 182 -5.36 -6.55 -17.76
N PHE A 183 -4.99 -7.76 -18.16
CA PHE A 183 -5.73 -8.97 -17.81
C PHE A 183 -5.56 -9.29 -16.32
N ASP A 184 -4.34 -9.17 -15.79
CA ASP A 184 -4.06 -9.31 -14.35
C ASP A 184 -4.87 -8.30 -13.53
N TYR A 185 -5.03 -7.07 -14.05
CA TYR A 185 -5.88 -6.07 -13.41
C TYR A 185 -7.37 -6.47 -13.42
N LEU A 186 -7.89 -6.98 -14.54
CA LEU A 186 -9.28 -7.43 -14.58
C LEU A 186 -9.55 -8.61 -13.64
N GLN A 187 -8.59 -9.54 -13.49
CA GLN A 187 -8.66 -10.60 -12.48
C GLN A 187 -8.68 -10.04 -11.05
N TYR A 188 -7.81 -9.07 -10.75
CA TYR A 188 -7.83 -8.35 -9.48
C TYR A 188 -9.19 -7.69 -9.22
N ASN A 189 -9.75 -7.04 -10.23
CA ASN A 189 -11.03 -6.34 -10.08
C ASN A 189 -12.23 -7.29 -9.96
N GLU A 190 -12.19 -8.44 -10.62
CA GLU A 190 -13.17 -9.52 -10.44
C GLU A 190 -13.12 -10.06 -9.01
N LEU A 191 -11.92 -10.23 -8.43
CA LEU A 191 -11.76 -10.64 -7.05
C LEU A 191 -12.38 -9.63 -6.08
N LEU A 192 -12.14 -8.33 -6.26
CA LEU A 192 -12.76 -7.29 -5.43
C LEU A 192 -14.28 -7.29 -5.57
N THR A 193 -14.79 -7.48 -6.79
CA THR A 193 -16.22 -7.61 -7.06
C THR A 193 -16.81 -8.80 -6.30
N GLU A 194 -16.15 -9.95 -6.36
CA GLU A 194 -16.61 -11.14 -5.66
C GLU A 194 -16.58 -10.94 -4.15
N ILE A 195 -15.49 -10.41 -3.57
CA ILE A 195 -15.45 -10.06 -2.14
C ILE A 195 -16.63 -9.17 -1.76
N GLY A 196 -16.89 -8.12 -2.54
CA GLY A 196 -17.96 -7.15 -2.28
C GLY A 196 -19.36 -7.76 -2.22
N ARG A 197 -19.63 -8.83 -2.98
CA ARG A 197 -20.91 -9.56 -2.95
C ARG A 197 -21.21 -10.22 -1.61
N HIS A 198 -20.19 -10.47 -0.78
CA HIS A 198 -20.39 -11.09 0.53
C HIS A 198 -20.62 -10.08 1.66
N TYR A 199 -20.52 -8.77 1.38
CA TYR A 199 -20.73 -7.71 2.36
C TYR A 199 -21.87 -6.80 1.95
N GLN A 200 -22.78 -6.54 2.89
CA GLN A 200 -23.89 -5.62 2.68
C GLN A 200 -23.68 -4.32 3.47
N ILE A 201 -23.94 -3.20 2.81
CA ILE A 201 -23.91 -1.86 3.40
C ILE A 201 -25.21 -1.11 3.09
N SER A 202 -25.47 -0.05 3.85
CA SER A 202 -26.64 0.80 3.65
C SER A 202 -26.51 1.59 2.34
N SER A 203 -27.56 1.60 1.53
CA SER A 203 -27.62 2.39 0.30
C SER A 203 -28.01 3.84 0.60
N LYS A 204 -27.44 4.79 -0.14
CA LYS A 204 -27.85 6.21 -0.10
C LYS A 204 -29.30 6.42 -0.55
N LEU A 205 -29.85 5.50 -1.33
CA LEU A 205 -31.25 5.52 -1.81
C LEU A 205 -32.22 4.77 -0.87
N GLY A 206 -31.73 4.31 0.28
CA GLY A 206 -32.47 3.44 1.19
C GLY A 206 -32.27 1.94 0.92
N GLY A 207 -32.43 1.12 1.97
CA GLY A 207 -32.20 -0.32 1.91
C GLY A 207 -30.73 -0.73 1.99
N THR A 208 -30.44 -1.98 1.63
CA THR A 208 -29.10 -2.58 1.65
C THR A 208 -28.63 -2.94 0.25
N ARG A 209 -27.34 -2.79 -0.01
CA ARG A 209 -26.68 -3.25 -1.24
C ARG A 209 -25.33 -3.91 -0.94
N HIS A 210 -24.81 -4.62 -1.92
CA HIS A 210 -23.44 -5.12 -1.87
C HIS A 210 -22.41 -3.99 -1.99
N MET A 211 -21.22 -4.22 -1.45
CA MET A 211 -20.10 -3.29 -1.63
C MET A 211 -19.60 -3.32 -3.08
N PHE A 212 -19.25 -2.15 -3.60
CA PHE A 212 -18.62 -2.01 -4.91
C PHE A 212 -17.11 -2.30 -4.83
N PRO A 213 -16.45 -2.62 -5.96
CA PRO A 213 -15.01 -2.89 -5.97
C PRO A 213 -14.16 -1.76 -5.36
N SER A 214 -14.49 -0.50 -5.65
CA SER A 214 -13.80 0.66 -5.06
C SER A 214 -13.96 0.74 -3.53
N GLU A 215 -15.10 0.33 -2.99
CA GLU A 215 -15.38 0.35 -1.55
C GLU A 215 -14.65 -0.79 -0.84
N VAL A 216 -14.56 -1.96 -1.48
CA VAL A 216 -13.73 -3.07 -1.01
C VAL A 216 -12.25 -2.67 -1.01
N ASP A 217 -11.76 -2.07 -2.09
CA ASP A 217 -10.42 -1.48 -2.21
C ASP A 217 -10.13 -0.50 -1.04
N MET A 218 -11.04 0.45 -0.78
CA MET A 218 -10.90 1.40 0.33
C MET A 218 -10.92 0.72 1.71
N ALA A 219 -11.77 -0.30 1.90
CA ALA A 219 -11.83 -1.07 3.14
C ALA A 219 -10.52 -1.84 3.38
N LEU A 220 -9.98 -2.50 2.35
CA LEU A 220 -8.72 -3.24 2.42
C LEU A 220 -7.54 -2.32 2.68
N TYR A 221 -7.51 -1.14 2.05
CA TYR A 221 -6.51 -0.12 2.34
C TYR A 221 -6.55 0.31 3.81
N GLN A 222 -7.76 0.57 4.34
CA GLN A 222 -7.92 0.97 5.73
C GLN A 222 -7.59 -0.17 6.69
N TYR A 223 -7.94 -1.41 6.34
CA TYR A 223 -7.54 -2.61 7.07
C TYR A 223 -6.02 -2.72 7.15
N ASP A 224 -5.27 -2.63 6.05
CA ASP A 224 -3.79 -2.67 6.06
C ASP A 224 -3.20 -1.58 6.98
N LYS A 225 -3.71 -0.35 6.84
CA LYS A 225 -3.31 0.80 7.67
C LYS A 225 -3.60 0.61 9.17
N MET A 226 -4.63 -0.17 9.51
CA MET A 226 -5.04 -0.46 10.88
C MET A 226 -4.44 -1.76 11.41
N ALA A 227 -4.15 -2.76 10.57
CA ALA A 227 -3.51 -4.01 10.94
C ALA A 227 -2.09 -3.77 11.47
N GLY A 228 -1.40 -2.75 10.95
CA GLY A 228 -0.16 -2.23 11.56
C GLY A 228 -0.34 -1.48 12.90
N LYS A 229 -1.57 -1.38 13.43
CA LYS A 229 -1.93 -0.65 14.66
C LYS A 229 -2.84 -1.43 15.63
N LEU A 230 -3.43 -2.55 15.20
CA LEU A 230 -4.25 -3.42 16.03
C LEU A 230 -3.34 -4.45 16.72
N PRO A 231 -3.49 -4.69 18.03
CA PRO A 231 -2.91 -5.87 18.66
C PRO A 231 -3.64 -7.08 18.09
N VAL A 232 -3.00 -7.75 17.13
CA VAL A 232 -3.56 -8.90 16.42
C VAL A 232 -3.79 -10.03 17.42
N SER A 233 -5.05 -10.43 17.59
CA SER A 233 -5.39 -11.70 18.23
C SER A 233 -5.09 -12.85 17.27
N THR A 234 -4.06 -13.61 17.63
CA THR A 234 -3.98 -15.08 17.55
C THR A 234 -4.24 -15.76 16.20
N SER A 235 -3.16 -15.90 15.41
CA SER A 235 -2.77 -17.21 14.85
C SER A 235 -1.25 -17.21 14.63
N ILE A 236 -0.54 -17.26 15.76
CA ILE A 236 0.91 -17.45 15.86
C ILE A 236 1.11 -18.94 16.04
N THR A 237 1.99 -19.57 15.27
CA THR A 237 2.72 -20.70 15.86
C THR A 237 4.13 -20.94 15.33
N GLU A 238 4.55 -20.44 14.16
CA GLU A 238 5.94 -20.72 13.71
C GLU A 238 6.76 -19.47 13.32
N GLU A 239 6.26 -18.55 12.49
CA GLU A 239 7.07 -17.36 12.10
C GLU A 239 7.13 -16.24 13.15
N THR A 240 6.07 -16.07 13.95
CA THR A 240 6.02 -15.00 14.96
C THR A 240 6.96 -15.27 16.14
N SER A 241 7.23 -16.55 16.43
CA SER A 241 8.23 -16.98 17.42
C SER A 241 9.63 -16.43 17.09
N SER A 242 10.05 -16.53 15.82
CA SER A 242 11.35 -16.00 15.37
C SER A 242 11.39 -14.47 15.42
N LYS A 243 10.35 -13.79 14.92
CA LYS A 243 10.33 -12.31 14.88
C LYS A 243 10.29 -11.69 16.28
N THR A 244 9.47 -12.21 17.19
CA THR A 244 9.38 -11.72 18.57
C THR A 244 10.68 -11.96 19.34
N ASN A 245 11.34 -13.11 19.12
CA ASN A 245 12.65 -13.41 19.69
C ASN A 245 13.72 -12.41 19.21
N LYS A 246 13.76 -12.11 17.91
CA LYS A 246 14.66 -11.09 17.34
C LYS A 246 14.41 -9.71 17.94
N ILE A 247 13.14 -9.31 18.07
CA ILE A 247 12.78 -8.02 18.67
C ILE A 247 13.25 -7.97 20.12
N GLN A 248 13.03 -9.03 20.90
CA GLN A 248 13.48 -9.11 22.29
C GLN A 248 15.00 -8.96 22.41
N ARG A 249 15.78 -9.70 21.60
CA ARG A 249 17.26 -9.64 21.62
C ARG A 249 17.80 -8.25 21.25
N ILE A 250 17.15 -7.55 20.33
CA ILE A 250 17.48 -6.16 20.00
C ILE A 250 17.13 -5.24 21.17
N MET A 251 15.96 -5.41 21.79
CA MET A 251 15.55 -4.61 22.95
C MET A 251 16.47 -4.79 24.15
N GLU A 252 16.94 -6.00 24.45
CA GLU A 252 17.93 -6.25 25.50
C GLU A 252 19.25 -5.49 25.25
N THR A 253 19.64 -5.38 23.98
CA THR A 253 20.83 -4.60 23.60
C THR A 253 20.59 -3.10 23.79
N VAL A 254 19.42 -2.60 23.38
CA VAL A 254 19.03 -1.20 23.58
C VAL A 254 18.98 -0.84 25.06
N GLU A 255 18.42 -1.71 25.90
CA GLU A 255 18.30 -1.45 27.34
C GLU A 255 19.67 -1.36 28.00
N LYS A 256 20.65 -2.17 27.59
CA LYS A 256 22.04 -2.07 28.06
C LYS A 256 22.68 -0.73 27.69
N ILE A 257 22.46 -0.25 26.47
CA ILE A 257 22.94 1.07 26.02
C ILE A 257 22.28 2.17 26.87
N VAL A 258 20.96 2.09 27.05
CA VAL A 258 20.18 3.09 27.79
C VAL A 258 20.56 3.12 29.27
N GLU A 259 20.86 1.98 29.88
CA GLU A 259 21.36 1.92 31.26
C GLU A 259 22.63 2.76 31.42
N GLY A 260 23.57 2.65 30.47
CA GLY A 260 24.77 3.49 30.44
C GLY A 260 24.46 4.99 30.42
N THR A 261 23.37 5.39 29.76
CA THR A 261 22.99 6.82 29.68
C THR A 261 22.40 7.40 30.97
N ARG A 262 21.90 6.58 31.90
CA ARG A 262 21.16 7.04 33.10
C ARG A 262 22.03 7.83 34.08
N THR A 263 23.32 7.54 34.11
CA THR A 263 24.32 8.22 34.95
C THR A 263 24.92 9.44 34.27
N GLY A 264 24.54 9.73 33.02
CA GLY A 264 25.09 10.81 32.23
C GLY A 264 24.53 12.20 32.52
N PRO A 265 25.12 13.25 31.93
CA PRO A 265 24.55 14.60 31.95
C PRO A 265 23.19 14.63 31.24
N ALA A 266 22.38 15.66 31.49
CA ALA A 266 20.99 15.74 31.02
C ALA A 266 20.80 15.45 29.51
N TRP A 267 21.74 15.88 28.66
CA TRP A 267 21.70 15.63 27.23
C TRP A 267 21.93 14.15 26.84
N VAL A 268 22.71 13.40 27.64
CA VAL A 268 22.91 11.95 27.47
C VAL A 268 21.68 11.19 27.93
N LYS A 269 21.13 11.54 29.11
CA LYS A 269 19.90 10.93 29.64
C LYS A 269 18.73 11.08 28.66
N LYS A 270 18.52 12.31 28.17
CA LYS A 270 17.46 12.61 27.20
C LYS A 270 17.60 11.82 25.90
N ALA A 271 18.84 11.58 25.45
CA ALA A 271 19.07 10.79 24.25
C ALA A 271 18.77 9.31 24.48
N GLY A 272 19.18 8.74 25.62
CA GLY A 272 18.82 7.38 26.02
C GLY A 272 17.31 7.18 26.15
N GLU A 273 16.61 8.12 26.79
CA GLU A 273 15.15 8.10 26.89
C GLU A 273 14.47 8.16 25.51
N SER A 274 14.98 9.00 24.60
CA SER A 274 14.46 9.11 23.24
C SER A 274 14.69 7.83 22.42
N LEU A 275 15.85 7.20 22.57
CA LEU A 275 16.17 5.91 21.96
C LEU A 275 15.20 4.84 22.49
N LEU A 276 15.11 4.70 23.82
CA LEU A 276 14.26 3.69 24.46
C LEU A 276 12.80 3.86 24.05
N ARG A 277 12.28 5.09 24.03
CA ARG A 277 10.91 5.38 23.62
C ARG A 277 10.64 4.95 22.18
N SER A 278 11.55 5.27 21.26
CA SER A 278 11.40 4.92 19.84
C SER A 278 11.44 3.41 19.65
N MET A 279 12.40 2.72 20.29
CA MET A 279 12.55 1.27 20.18
C MET A 279 11.38 0.52 20.84
N LYS A 280 10.90 0.99 22.00
CA LYS A 280 9.68 0.44 22.64
C LYS A 280 8.45 0.60 21.75
N ASN A 281 8.32 1.74 21.06
CA ASN A 281 7.21 1.94 20.12
C ASN A 281 7.29 0.96 18.94
N TYR A 282 8.46 0.74 18.35
CA TYR A 282 8.60 -0.25 17.27
C TYR A 282 8.38 -1.69 17.77
N ALA A 283 8.92 -2.03 18.93
CA ALA A 283 8.75 -3.35 19.55
C ALA A 283 7.28 -3.64 19.89
N ALA A 284 6.55 -2.66 20.45
CA ALA A 284 5.13 -2.77 20.74
C ALA A 284 4.28 -3.00 19.48
N ASN A 285 4.74 -2.48 18.33
CA ASN A 285 4.08 -2.66 17.03
C ASN A 285 4.60 -3.89 16.26
N ASN A 286 5.45 -4.73 16.86
CA ASN A 286 6.09 -5.88 16.20
C ASN A 286 6.83 -5.51 14.88
N ASP A 287 7.37 -4.29 14.80
CA ASP A 287 7.97 -3.69 13.61
C ASP A 287 9.50 -3.81 13.63
N LEU A 288 9.99 -5.02 13.34
CA LEU A 288 11.41 -5.34 13.29
C LEU A 288 12.18 -4.51 12.24
N ASP A 289 11.56 -4.25 11.09
CA ASP A 289 12.20 -3.56 9.96
C ASP A 289 12.43 -2.09 10.26
N SER A 290 11.41 -1.39 10.80
CA SER A 290 11.59 0.00 11.24
C SER A 290 12.55 0.08 12.41
N MET A 291 12.54 -0.91 13.30
CA MET A 291 13.48 -0.98 14.41
C MET A 291 14.93 -1.09 13.91
N PHE A 292 15.19 -1.98 12.94
CA PHE A 292 16.51 -2.13 12.32
C PHE A 292 16.91 -0.87 11.52
N LYS A 293 16.04 -0.34 10.67
CA LYS A 293 16.31 0.89 9.89
C LYS A 293 16.60 2.09 10.78
N TYR A 294 15.85 2.23 11.87
CA TYR A 294 16.08 3.30 12.85
C TYR A 294 17.45 3.14 13.51
N TYR A 295 17.80 1.92 13.94
CA TYR A 295 19.10 1.61 14.54
C TYR A 295 20.25 1.86 13.57
N ALA A 296 20.17 1.34 12.34
CA ALA A 296 21.18 1.50 11.28
C ALA A 296 21.43 2.98 10.98
N ARG A 297 20.37 3.78 10.85
CA ARG A 297 20.49 5.23 10.64
C ARG A 297 21.23 5.95 11.76
N LEU A 298 21.09 5.49 13.01
CA LEU A 298 21.81 6.06 14.15
C LEU A 298 23.28 5.61 14.16
N ALA A 299 23.56 4.35 13.84
CA ALA A 299 24.92 3.81 13.77
C ALA A 299 25.76 4.50 12.66
N GLU A 300 25.19 4.59 11.46
CA GLU A 300 25.84 5.11 10.26
C GLU A 300 25.81 6.64 10.17
N GLY A 301 24.85 7.28 10.86
CA GLY A 301 24.66 8.72 10.83
C GLY A 301 25.76 9.52 11.54
N LYS A 302 25.87 10.81 11.20
CA LYS A 302 26.77 11.76 11.89
C LYS A 302 26.22 12.23 13.26
N LYS A 303 24.93 12.03 13.52
CA LYS A 303 24.26 12.44 14.76
C LYS A 303 24.48 11.37 15.84
N GLY A 304 24.81 11.78 17.07
CA GLY A 304 24.95 10.87 18.21
C GLY A 304 26.40 10.48 18.57
N LYS A 305 27.40 10.81 17.74
CA LYS A 305 28.83 10.48 18.00
C LYS A 305 29.37 11.01 19.33
N ARG A 306 28.84 12.14 19.81
CA ARG A 306 29.19 12.69 21.14
C ARG A 306 28.66 11.83 22.29
N ILE A 307 27.51 11.18 22.11
CA ILE A 307 26.91 10.24 23.08
C ILE A 307 27.69 8.93 23.06
N ALA A 308 28.00 8.42 21.85
CA ALA A 308 28.80 7.21 21.68
C ALA A 308 30.16 7.32 22.40
N ARG A 309 30.90 8.41 22.16
CA ARG A 309 32.18 8.67 22.86
C ARG A 309 32.01 8.71 24.38
N TRP A 310 30.95 9.35 24.87
CA TRP A 310 30.68 9.45 26.30
C TRP A 310 30.42 8.07 26.95
N LEU A 311 29.69 7.18 26.25
CA LEU A 311 29.42 5.81 26.68
C LEU A 311 30.70 4.96 26.65
N GLU A 312 31.49 5.06 25.58
CA GLU A 312 32.74 4.33 25.38
C GLU A 312 33.80 4.67 26.43
N GLU A 313 33.98 5.96 26.76
CA GLU A 313 34.87 6.42 27.84
C GLU A 313 34.53 5.78 29.21
N ARG A 314 33.28 5.34 29.39
CA ARG A 314 32.76 4.74 30.62
C ARG A 314 32.52 3.23 30.49
N LYS A 315 33.03 2.63 29.41
CA LYS A 315 32.91 1.19 29.12
C LYS A 315 31.47 0.69 29.03
N PHE A 316 30.56 1.56 28.59
CA PHE A 316 29.19 1.17 28.24
C PHE A 316 29.08 0.93 26.73
N PRO A 317 28.19 0.01 26.29
CA PRO A 317 27.94 -0.19 24.88
C PRO A 317 27.34 1.07 24.25
N SER A 318 27.81 1.40 23.05
CA SER A 318 27.26 2.43 22.16
C SER A 318 26.46 1.79 21.02
N ILE A 319 25.62 2.59 20.34
CA ILE A 319 24.85 2.12 19.17
C ILE A 319 25.81 1.54 18.11
N GLU A 320 26.90 2.24 17.87
CA GLU A 320 27.95 1.87 16.92
C GLU A 320 28.62 0.56 17.29
N SER A 321 29.01 0.39 18.57
CA SER A 321 29.70 -0.83 19.02
C SER A 321 28.84 -2.09 18.89
N GLU A 322 27.51 -1.97 19.03
CA GLU A 322 26.59 -3.11 18.98
C GLU A 322 25.97 -3.30 17.58
N TYR A 323 26.31 -2.48 16.58
CA TYR A 323 25.62 -2.49 15.29
C TYR A 323 25.72 -3.83 14.55
N GLU A 324 26.90 -4.45 14.49
CA GLU A 324 27.08 -5.74 13.80
C GLU A 324 26.29 -6.87 14.48
N LYS A 325 26.13 -6.80 15.81
CA LYS A 325 25.29 -7.75 16.55
C LYS A 325 23.81 -7.54 16.28
N ILE A 326 23.34 -6.29 16.18
CA ILE A 326 21.96 -6.00 15.77
C ILE A 326 21.69 -6.47 14.35
N LYS A 327 22.65 -6.26 13.44
CA LYS A 327 22.60 -6.72 12.06
C LYS A 327 22.55 -8.24 11.96
N SER A 328 23.33 -8.96 12.75
CA SER A 328 23.29 -10.43 12.77
C SER A 328 21.94 -10.94 13.29
N ILE A 329 21.39 -10.35 14.36
CA ILE A 329 20.04 -10.69 14.86
C ILE A 329 18.97 -10.49 13.77
N TYR A 330 19.06 -9.40 13.01
CA TYR A 330 18.10 -9.08 11.95
C TYR A 330 18.14 -10.12 10.82
N TYR A 331 19.34 -10.42 10.30
CA TYR A 331 19.54 -11.32 9.14
C TYR A 331 19.63 -12.82 9.47
N GLU A 332 19.58 -13.20 10.75
CA GLU A 332 19.51 -14.60 11.18
C GLU A 332 18.35 -15.30 10.47
N LYS A 333 18.57 -16.43 9.78
CA LYS A 333 17.49 -17.15 9.10
C LYS A 333 16.57 -17.78 10.16
N SER A 334 15.25 -17.58 10.00
CA SER A 334 14.22 -18.23 10.81
C SER A 334 14.19 -19.72 10.56
#